data_AF-A0AAX3NFU0-F1
#
_entry.id   AF-A0AAX3NFU0-F1
#
_cell.length_a   1.000
_cell.length_b   1.000
_cell.length_c   1.000
_cell.angle_alpha   90.00
_cell.angle_beta   90.00
_cell.angle_gamma   90.00
#
_symmetry.space_group_name_H-M   'P 1'
#
loop_
_entity.id
_entity.type
_entity.pdbx_description
1 polymer ?
#
loop_
_entity_poly.entity_id
_entity_poly.type
_entity_poly.pdbx_seq_one_letter_code
_entity_poly.pdbx_strand_id
1 'polypeptide(L)'
;MTAKGKLTEKQEGFAFAVGYESKSYSQAYRENYKVKPETLDTTIWSKASKIANEYKVSTRIDYWKSKKIEESKRAFSWDLKEAEKELRAIIKKNKNDLLRAEQLGENANPAIINTSISAIKVLNETFDKITKEYNDLQKRREVSDMTREERIILLSEIATKSGKESDMIKAIDTLNKMEGDYTSKVELSGEVKTNPYTDLTTEELRRLANVPEDG
;
A
#
# COMPACT_ATOMS: atom_id res chain seq x y z
N MET A 1 35.15 7.44 -18.23
CA MET A 1 34.71 6.71 -17.01
C MET A 1 33.19 6.82 -16.92
N THR A 2 32.46 5.79 -17.36
CA THR A 2 30.99 5.80 -17.48
C THR A 2 30.31 5.48 -16.15
N ALA A 3 29.26 6.24 -15.84
CA ALA A 3 28.58 6.34 -14.55
C ALA A 3 28.06 4.99 -13.99
N LYS A 4 28.64 4.52 -12.88
CA LYS A 4 28.19 3.34 -12.10
C LYS A 4 26.80 3.50 -11.42
N GLY A 5 26.03 4.52 -11.78
CA GLY A 5 24.76 4.88 -11.14
C GLY A 5 23.49 4.46 -11.89
N LYS A 6 23.46 4.58 -13.23
CA LYS A 6 22.22 4.48 -14.04
C LYS A 6 21.86 3.05 -14.44
N LEU A 7 20.56 2.76 -14.56
CA LEU A 7 20.09 1.51 -15.20
C LEU A 7 20.59 1.48 -16.65
N THR A 8 20.91 0.28 -17.13
CA THR A 8 21.14 0.07 -18.57
C THR A 8 19.84 0.17 -19.35
N GLU A 9 19.92 0.46 -20.65
CA GLU A 9 18.76 0.53 -21.55
C GLU A 9 17.91 -0.76 -21.49
N LYS A 10 18.56 -1.93 -21.42
CA LYS A 10 17.87 -3.22 -21.29
C LYS A 10 17.16 -3.40 -19.95
N GLN A 11 17.75 -2.92 -18.85
CA GLN A 11 17.11 -2.97 -17.54
C GLN A 11 15.94 -1.99 -17.45
N GLU A 12 16.04 -0.81 -18.08
CA GLU A 12 14.95 0.15 -18.17
C GLU A 12 13.79 -0.40 -19.01
N GLY A 13 14.08 -0.96 -20.18
CA GLY A 13 13.07 -1.61 -21.03
C GLY A 13 12.41 -2.81 -20.35
N PHE A 14 13.18 -3.62 -19.61
CA PHE A 14 12.63 -4.69 -18.78
C PHE A 14 11.71 -4.15 -17.68
N ALA A 15 12.13 -3.12 -16.96
CA ALA A 15 11.34 -2.51 -15.89
C ALA A 15 10.03 -1.89 -16.43
N PHE A 16 10.07 -1.26 -17.61
CA PHE A 16 8.89 -0.74 -18.30
C PHE A 16 7.93 -1.86 -18.72
N ALA A 17 8.44 -2.91 -19.37
CA ALA A 17 7.63 -4.04 -19.82
C ALA A 17 6.90 -4.74 -18.64
N VAL A 18 7.58 -4.89 -17.51
CA VAL A 18 6.99 -5.49 -16.31
C VAL A 18 6.04 -4.52 -15.59
N GLY A 19 6.48 -3.29 -15.34
CA GLY A 19 5.76 -2.34 -14.49
C GLY A 19 4.60 -1.63 -15.19
N TYR A 20 4.78 -1.26 -16.46
CA TYR A 20 3.82 -0.49 -17.25
C TYR A 20 2.99 -1.38 -18.19
N GLU A 21 3.63 -2.28 -18.95
CA GLU A 21 2.92 -3.16 -19.88
C GLU A 21 2.31 -4.41 -19.20
N SER A 22 2.66 -4.66 -17.93
CA SER A 22 2.20 -5.82 -17.14
C SER A 22 2.57 -7.18 -17.75
N LYS A 23 3.70 -7.25 -18.45
CA LYS A 23 4.24 -8.52 -18.95
C LYS A 23 4.84 -9.34 -17.82
N SER A 24 4.83 -10.66 -17.99
CA SER A 24 5.57 -11.56 -17.09
C SER A 24 7.07 -11.29 -17.18
N TYR A 25 7.83 -11.61 -16.13
CA TYR A 25 9.28 -11.44 -16.12
C TYR A 25 9.94 -12.18 -17.30
N SER A 26 9.50 -13.41 -17.59
CA SER A 26 10.03 -14.18 -18.71
C SER A 26 9.76 -13.54 -20.06
N GLN A 27 8.58 -12.95 -20.26
CA GLN A 27 8.24 -12.25 -21.50
C GLN A 27 9.06 -10.96 -21.65
N ALA A 28 9.09 -10.12 -20.61
CA ALA A 28 9.90 -8.90 -20.60
C ALA A 28 11.40 -9.19 -20.84
N TYR A 29 11.90 -10.31 -20.30
CA TYR A 29 13.28 -10.73 -20.50
C TYR A 29 13.57 -11.13 -21.94
N ARG A 30 12.69 -11.91 -22.59
CA ARG A 30 12.86 -12.29 -24.01
C ARG A 30 12.93 -11.08 -24.93
N GLU A 31 12.05 -10.10 -24.70
CA GLU A 31 11.95 -8.89 -25.53
C GLU A 31 13.18 -7.97 -25.37
N ASN A 32 13.73 -7.86 -24.16
CA ASN A 32 14.79 -6.89 -23.87
C ASN A 32 16.22 -7.48 -23.93
N TYR A 33 16.40 -8.79 -23.78
CA TYR A 33 17.72 -9.42 -23.67
C TYR A 33 18.14 -10.29 -24.86
N LYS A 34 17.43 -10.23 -25.99
CA LYS A 34 17.75 -10.96 -27.25
C LYS A 34 18.09 -12.43 -26.97
N VAL A 35 17.12 -13.15 -26.43
CA VAL A 35 17.27 -14.56 -26.06
C VAL A 35 17.09 -15.45 -27.29
N LYS A 36 17.95 -16.47 -27.44
CA LYS A 36 17.83 -17.44 -28.53
C LYS A 36 16.55 -18.28 -28.39
N PRO A 37 15.82 -18.61 -29.47
CA PRO A 37 14.57 -19.36 -29.40
C PRO A 37 14.67 -20.69 -28.63
N GLU A 38 15.81 -21.36 -28.73
CA GLU A 38 16.11 -22.65 -28.09
C GLU A 38 16.43 -22.56 -26.58
N THR A 39 16.46 -21.35 -26.01
CA THR A 39 16.76 -21.19 -24.58
C THR A 39 15.58 -21.69 -23.74
N LEU A 40 15.87 -22.63 -22.84
CA LEU A 40 14.88 -23.20 -21.93
C LEU A 40 14.16 -22.14 -21.09
N ASP A 41 12.85 -22.29 -20.95
CA ASP A 41 11.98 -21.39 -20.19
C ASP A 41 12.40 -21.27 -18.73
N THR A 42 12.87 -22.36 -18.12
CA THR A 42 13.39 -22.38 -16.74
C THR A 42 14.62 -21.48 -16.58
N THR A 43 15.49 -21.46 -17.58
CA THR A 43 16.69 -20.60 -17.60
C THR A 43 16.29 -19.13 -17.74
N ILE A 44 15.30 -18.85 -18.59
CA ILE A 44 14.78 -17.50 -18.80
C ILE A 44 14.12 -16.99 -17.53
N TRP A 45 13.28 -17.81 -16.90
CA TRP A 45 12.62 -17.45 -15.65
C TRP A 45 13.62 -17.13 -14.54
N SER A 46 14.64 -17.99 -14.36
CA SER A 46 15.68 -17.77 -13.35
C SER A 46 16.44 -16.46 -13.58
N LYS A 47 16.85 -16.18 -14.83
CA LYS A 47 17.55 -14.93 -15.17
C LYS A 47 16.65 -13.71 -15.03
N ALA A 48 15.39 -13.80 -15.46
CA ALA A 48 14.44 -12.72 -15.34
C ALA A 48 14.11 -12.38 -13.89
N SER A 49 13.94 -13.41 -13.04
CA SER A 49 13.75 -13.26 -11.60
C SER A 49 14.95 -12.59 -10.93
N LYS A 50 16.18 -13.02 -11.29
CA LYS A 50 17.41 -12.39 -10.78
C LYS A 50 17.46 -10.90 -11.10
N ILE A 51 17.16 -10.52 -12.34
CA ILE A 51 17.13 -9.10 -12.75
C ILE A 51 16.03 -8.33 -12.03
N ALA A 52 14.83 -8.89 -11.88
CA ALA A 52 13.73 -8.22 -11.19
C ALA A 52 14.04 -7.92 -9.71
N ASN A 53 14.80 -8.81 -9.05
CA ASN A 53 15.22 -8.66 -7.66
C ASN A 53 16.43 -7.72 -7.46
N GLU A 54 17.06 -7.25 -8.53
CA GLU A 54 18.08 -6.21 -8.40
C GLU A 54 17.42 -4.92 -7.89
N TYR A 55 17.91 -4.39 -6.76
CA TYR A 55 17.33 -3.22 -6.09
C TYR A 55 16.93 -2.08 -7.05
N LYS A 56 17.85 -1.69 -7.94
CA LYS A 56 17.62 -0.61 -8.92
C LYS A 56 16.50 -0.92 -9.91
N VAL A 57 16.39 -2.17 -10.35
CA VAL A 57 15.37 -2.62 -11.30
C VAL A 57 14.02 -2.74 -10.61
N SER A 58 13.98 -3.31 -9.39
CA SER A 58 12.77 -3.40 -8.59
C SER A 58 12.15 -2.02 -8.30
N THR A 59 12.96 -1.06 -7.84
CA THR A 59 12.49 0.32 -7.63
C THR A 59 11.94 0.93 -8.91
N ARG A 60 12.55 0.62 -10.06
CA ARG A 60 12.09 1.13 -11.35
C ARG A 60 10.79 0.47 -11.82
N ILE A 61 10.61 -0.82 -11.56
CA ILE A 61 9.35 -1.52 -11.80
C ILE A 61 8.22 -0.88 -10.99
N ASP A 62 8.46 -0.59 -9.71
CA ASP A 62 7.45 0.02 -8.84
C ASP A 62 7.09 1.43 -9.29
N TYR A 63 8.07 2.24 -9.73
CA TYR A 63 7.82 3.52 -10.38
C TYR A 63 6.86 3.38 -11.58
N TRP A 64 7.12 2.44 -12.48
CA TRP A 64 6.30 2.23 -13.68
C TRP A 64 4.90 1.71 -13.34
N LYS A 65 4.75 0.87 -12.31
CA LYS A 65 3.44 0.47 -11.79
C LYS A 65 2.65 1.67 -11.27
N SER A 66 3.28 2.52 -10.45
CA SER A 66 2.64 3.75 -9.93
C SER A 66 2.21 4.68 -11.06
N LYS A 67 3.06 4.85 -12.08
CA LYS A 67 2.75 5.68 -13.25
C LYS A 67 1.63 5.10 -14.10
N LYS A 68 1.60 3.78 -14.31
CA LYS A 68 0.46 3.10 -14.97
C LYS A 68 -0.83 3.33 -14.20
N ILE A 69 -0.81 3.24 -12.88
CA ILE A 69 -1.98 3.51 -12.02
C ILE A 69 -2.42 4.97 -12.16
N GLU A 70 -1.48 5.93 -12.15
CA GLU A 70 -1.77 7.35 -12.35
C GLU A 70 -2.38 7.62 -13.73
N GLU A 71 -1.82 7.05 -14.80
CA GLU A 71 -2.35 7.19 -16.15
C GLU A 71 -3.67 6.45 -16.33
N SER A 72 -3.86 5.30 -15.69
CA SER A 72 -5.16 4.61 -15.66
C SER A 72 -6.21 5.44 -14.91
N LYS A 73 -5.82 6.14 -13.83
CA LYS A 73 -6.68 7.10 -13.13
C LYS A 73 -7.02 8.31 -14.01
N ARG A 74 -6.10 8.76 -14.85
CA ARG A 74 -6.34 9.83 -15.85
C ARG A 74 -7.19 9.36 -17.04
N ALA A 75 -6.99 8.12 -17.50
CA ALA A 75 -7.78 7.50 -18.57
C ALA A 75 -9.20 7.10 -18.12
N PHE A 76 -9.41 6.95 -16.81
CA PHE A 76 -10.72 6.77 -16.19
C PHE A 76 -11.42 8.10 -15.85
N SER A 77 -10.85 9.25 -16.21
CA SER A 77 -11.60 10.51 -16.14
C SER A 77 -12.37 10.72 -17.44
N TRP A 78 -13.57 10.17 -17.50
CA TRP A 78 -14.64 11.13 -17.69
C TRP A 78 -14.62 11.96 -16.41
N ASP A 79 -14.53 13.29 -16.49
CA ASP A 79 -14.78 14.09 -15.29
C ASP A 79 -16.09 13.58 -14.69
N LEU A 80 -16.18 13.40 -13.36
CA LEU A 80 -17.43 12.96 -12.73
C LEU A 80 -18.60 13.84 -13.20
N LYS A 81 -18.34 15.11 -13.47
CA LYS A 81 -19.29 16.04 -14.07
C LYS A 81 -19.67 15.70 -15.51
N GLU A 82 -18.75 15.21 -16.32
CA GLU A 82 -19.02 14.77 -17.70
C GLU A 82 -19.81 13.45 -17.71
N ALA A 83 -19.44 12.48 -16.87
CA ALA A 83 -20.20 11.25 -16.67
C ALA A 83 -21.62 11.53 -16.16
N GLU A 84 -21.76 12.42 -15.18
CA GLU A 84 -23.05 12.88 -14.68
C GLU A 84 -23.86 13.57 -15.79
N LYS A 85 -23.23 14.45 -16.58
CA LYS A 85 -23.89 15.18 -17.67
C LYS A 85 -24.43 14.26 -18.75
N GLU A 86 -23.63 13.31 -19.22
CA GLU A 86 -24.03 12.36 -20.26
C GLU A 86 -25.11 11.40 -19.75
N LEU A 87 -24.99 10.94 -18.51
CA LEU A 87 -26.01 10.11 -17.86
C LEU A 87 -27.34 10.86 -17.73
N ARG A 88 -27.31 12.12 -17.27
CA ARG A 88 -28.49 12.99 -17.22
C ARG A 88 -29.11 13.20 -18.61
N ALA A 89 -28.29 13.31 -19.66
CA ALA A 89 -28.77 13.45 -21.02
C ALA A 89 -29.53 12.18 -21.49
N ILE A 90 -29.00 11.00 -21.21
CA ILE A 90 -29.65 9.71 -21.51
C ILE A 90 -30.97 9.56 -20.74
N ILE A 91 -30.97 9.84 -19.44
CA ILE A 91 -32.19 9.77 -18.60
C ILE A 91 -33.25 10.75 -19.11
N LYS A 92 -32.85 11.98 -19.47
CA LYS A 92 -33.76 13.00 -20.03
C LYS A 92 -34.36 12.57 -21.36
N LYS A 93 -33.54 11.98 -22.26
CA LYS A 93 -34.00 11.45 -23.54
C LYS A 93 -35.01 10.31 -23.33
N ASN A 94 -34.67 9.33 -22.50
CA ASN A 94 -35.55 8.20 -22.21
C ASN A 94 -36.87 8.65 -21.57
N LYS A 95 -36.83 9.64 -20.66
CA LYS A 95 -38.05 10.24 -20.08
C LYS A 95 -38.94 10.86 -21.16
N ASN A 96 -38.37 11.61 -22.09
CA ASN A 96 -39.13 12.25 -23.17
C ASN A 96 -39.73 11.21 -24.14
N ASP A 97 -38.99 10.16 -24.45
CA ASP A 97 -39.47 9.07 -25.30
C ASP A 97 -40.64 8.31 -24.64
N LEU A 98 -40.58 8.10 -23.32
CA LEU A 98 -41.69 7.53 -22.53
C LEU A 98 -42.93 8.44 -22.54
N LEU A 99 -42.76 9.75 -22.30
CA LEU A 99 -43.85 10.73 -22.34
C LEU A 99 -44.50 10.82 -23.72
N ARG A 100 -43.70 10.71 -24.79
CA ARG A 100 -44.21 10.71 -26.17
C ARG A 100 -45.01 9.45 -26.49
N ALA A 101 -44.52 8.29 -26.07
CA ALA A 101 -45.23 7.02 -26.23
C ALA A 101 -46.59 7.04 -25.50
N GLU A 102 -46.60 7.57 -24.27
CA GLU A 102 -47.83 7.76 -23.48
C GLU A 102 -48.84 8.70 -24.17
N GLN A 103 -48.38 9.85 -24.69
CA GLN A 103 -49.23 10.81 -25.42
C GLN A 103 -49.82 10.25 -26.72
N LEU A 104 -49.12 9.35 -27.39
CA LEU A 104 -49.56 8.71 -28.63
C LEU A 104 -50.39 7.45 -28.38
N GLY A 105 -50.56 7.01 -27.12
CA GLY A 105 -51.21 5.75 -26.78
C GLY A 105 -50.42 4.51 -27.21
N GLU A 106 -49.11 4.66 -27.47
CA GLU A 106 -48.21 3.59 -27.87
C GLU A 106 -47.55 2.96 -26.65
N ASN A 107 -47.34 1.64 -26.68
CA ASN A 107 -46.56 0.98 -25.64
C ASN A 107 -45.08 1.38 -25.77
N ALA A 108 -44.53 1.95 -24.69
CA ALA A 108 -43.10 2.24 -24.60
C ALA A 108 -42.26 0.99 -24.90
N ASN A 109 -41.20 1.15 -25.70
CA ASN A 109 -40.35 0.04 -26.12
C ASN A 109 -39.71 -0.64 -24.87
N PRO A 110 -39.98 -1.93 -24.62
CA PRO A 110 -39.45 -2.67 -23.47
C PRO A 110 -37.92 -2.64 -23.38
N ALA A 111 -37.21 -2.51 -24.50
CA ALA A 111 -35.76 -2.37 -24.52
C ALA A 111 -35.28 -1.08 -23.86
N ILE A 112 -36.02 0.04 -24.03
CA ILE A 112 -35.69 1.34 -23.41
C ILE A 112 -35.90 1.28 -21.90
N ILE A 113 -36.99 0.62 -21.46
CA ILE A 113 -37.30 0.42 -20.04
C ILE A 113 -36.22 -0.44 -19.37
N ASN A 114 -35.89 -1.60 -19.96
CA ASN A 114 -34.89 -2.51 -19.40
C ASN A 114 -33.49 -1.91 -19.38
N THR A 115 -33.11 -1.13 -20.41
CA THR A 115 -31.82 -0.42 -20.45
C THR A 115 -31.76 0.66 -19.36
N SER A 116 -32.86 1.39 -19.14
CA SER A 116 -32.95 2.41 -18.09
C SER A 116 -32.86 1.81 -16.69
N ILE A 117 -33.58 0.70 -16.44
CA ILE A 117 -33.54 -0.02 -15.16
C ILE A 117 -32.14 -0.55 -14.88
N SER A 118 -31.49 -1.15 -15.88
CA SER A 118 -30.13 -1.69 -15.73
C SER A 118 -29.10 -0.59 -15.46
N ALA A 119 -29.22 0.55 -16.14
CA ALA A 119 -28.36 1.72 -15.90
C ALA A 119 -28.55 2.28 -14.48
N ILE A 120 -29.80 2.44 -14.02
CA ILE A 120 -30.13 2.90 -12.66
C ILE A 120 -29.56 1.95 -11.61
N LYS A 121 -29.66 0.63 -11.84
CA LYS A 121 -29.13 -0.38 -10.92
C LYS A 121 -27.61 -0.27 -10.78
N VAL A 122 -26.89 -0.20 -11.89
CA VAL A 122 -25.42 -0.04 -11.86
C VAL A 122 -25.03 1.25 -11.14
N LEU A 123 -25.75 2.35 -11.36
CA LEU A 123 -25.46 3.62 -10.68
C LEU A 123 -25.60 3.52 -9.16
N ASN A 124 -26.69 2.91 -8.67
CA ASN A 124 -26.90 2.73 -7.23
C ASN A 124 -25.80 1.86 -6.62
N GLU A 125 -25.46 0.73 -7.26
CA GLU A 125 -24.38 -0.14 -6.79
C GLU A 125 -23.01 0.56 -6.77
N THR A 126 -22.76 1.44 -7.73
CA THR A 126 -21.50 2.20 -7.81
C THR A 126 -21.46 3.30 -6.76
N PHE A 127 -22.59 3.99 -6.53
CA PHE A 127 -22.73 5.02 -5.51
C PHE A 127 -22.52 4.44 -4.09
N ASP A 128 -23.09 3.27 -3.81
CA ASP A 128 -22.92 2.60 -2.52
C ASP A 128 -21.46 2.22 -2.25
N LYS A 129 -20.75 1.71 -3.27
CA LYS A 129 -19.32 1.38 -3.19
C LYS A 129 -18.47 2.62 -2.91
N ILE A 130 -18.68 3.70 -3.68
CA ILE A 130 -17.95 4.96 -3.52
C ILE A 130 -18.18 5.53 -2.11
N THR A 131 -19.43 5.53 -1.64
CA THR A 131 -19.78 6.04 -0.32
C THR A 131 -19.08 5.23 0.79
N LYS A 132 -19.05 3.91 0.66
CA LYS A 132 -18.36 3.04 1.61
C LYS A 132 -16.84 3.28 1.61
N GLU A 133 -16.22 3.33 0.42
CA GLU A 133 -14.79 3.60 0.30
C GLU A 133 -14.41 4.97 0.84
N TYR A 134 -15.22 6.00 0.57
CA TYR A 134 -15.01 7.35 1.12
C TYR A 134 -15.08 7.35 2.65
N ASN A 135 -16.10 6.73 3.24
CA ASN A 135 -16.23 6.62 4.70
C ASN A 135 -15.06 5.84 5.32
N ASP A 136 -14.63 4.75 4.69
CA ASP A 136 -13.49 3.97 5.16
C ASP A 136 -12.16 4.73 5.03
N LEU A 137 -12.03 5.61 4.04
CA LEU A 137 -10.88 6.50 3.88
C LEU A 137 -10.88 7.64 4.90
N GLN A 138 -12.04 8.24 5.20
CA GLN A 138 -12.16 9.25 6.25
C GLN A 138 -11.78 8.67 7.63
N LYS A 139 -12.33 7.50 7.98
CA LYS A 139 -11.96 6.81 9.23
C LYS A 139 -10.47 6.50 9.32
N ARG A 140 -9.85 6.09 8.20
CA ARG A 140 -8.39 5.84 8.15
C ARG A 140 -7.56 7.11 8.29
N ARG A 141 -8.02 8.23 7.72
CA ARG A 141 -7.37 9.54 7.87
C ARG A 141 -7.45 10.03 9.32
N GLU A 142 -8.63 9.95 9.94
CA GLU A 142 -8.83 10.32 11.34
C GLU A 142 -7.86 9.55 12.26
N VAL A 143 -7.74 8.22 12.10
CA VAL A 143 -6.81 7.41 12.90
C VAL A 143 -5.32 7.72 12.64
N SER A 144 -4.98 8.08 11.40
CA SER A 144 -3.61 8.40 10.99
C SER A 144 -3.11 9.72 11.59
N ASP A 145 -3.97 10.74 11.63
CA ASP A 145 -3.61 12.09 12.05
C ASP A 145 -3.77 12.32 13.57
N MET A 146 -4.32 11.34 14.30
CA MET A 146 -4.50 11.42 15.75
C MET A 146 -3.16 11.63 16.50
N THR A 147 -3.17 12.62 17.38
CA THR A 147 -2.11 12.90 18.35
C THR A 147 -2.05 11.84 19.46
N ARG A 148 -0.98 11.84 20.25
CA ARG A 148 -0.85 10.92 21.41
C ARG A 148 -1.98 11.11 22.42
N GLU A 149 -2.39 12.36 22.67
CA GLU A 149 -3.46 12.70 23.61
C GLU A 149 -4.82 12.19 23.14
N GLU A 150 -5.15 12.38 21.85
CA GLU A 150 -6.39 11.88 21.26
C GLU A 150 -6.46 10.34 21.29
N ARG A 151 -5.33 9.65 21.10
CA ARG A 151 -5.28 8.18 21.21
C ARG A 151 -5.55 7.70 22.64
N ILE A 152 -5.05 8.41 23.65
CA ILE A 152 -5.31 8.09 25.06
C ILE A 152 -6.80 8.27 25.35
N ILE A 153 -7.40 9.40 24.95
CA ILE A 153 -8.83 9.66 25.15
C ILE A 153 -9.67 8.54 24.51
N LEU A 154 -9.41 8.21 23.25
CA LEU A 154 -10.13 7.15 22.55
C LEU A 154 -10.00 5.78 23.24
N LEU A 155 -8.78 5.42 23.66
CA LEU A 155 -8.55 4.16 24.39
C LEU A 155 -9.26 4.15 25.74
N SER A 156 -9.28 5.27 26.47
CA SER A 156 -10.03 5.39 27.73
C SER A 156 -11.55 5.27 27.51
N GLU A 157 -12.08 5.81 26.41
CA GLU A 157 -13.48 5.62 26.05
C GLU A 157 -13.80 4.16 25.71
N ILE A 158 -12.94 3.47 24.95
CA ILE A 158 -13.11 2.05 24.63
C ILE A 158 -13.03 1.21 25.91
N ALA A 159 -12.09 1.51 26.81
CA ALA A 159 -11.92 0.83 28.09
C ALA A 159 -13.15 0.93 29.00
N THR A 160 -13.95 2.00 28.88
CA THR A 160 -15.08 2.29 29.78
C THR A 160 -16.45 2.05 29.16
N LYS A 161 -16.60 2.23 27.84
CA LYS A 161 -17.90 2.22 27.15
C LYS A 161 -18.07 1.08 26.14
N SER A 162 -17.04 0.25 25.91
CA SER A 162 -17.17 -0.85 24.94
C SER A 162 -18.16 -1.91 25.43
N GLY A 163 -19.05 -2.35 24.54
CA GLY A 163 -19.98 -3.47 24.80
C GLY A 163 -19.32 -4.85 24.78
N LYS A 164 -18.00 -4.93 24.55
CA LYS A 164 -17.23 -6.18 24.54
C LYS A 164 -16.06 -6.11 25.50
N GLU A 165 -16.04 -7.02 26.45
CA GLU A 165 -14.99 -7.13 27.47
C GLU A 165 -13.59 -7.32 26.89
N SER A 166 -13.46 -8.08 25.79
CA SER A 166 -12.20 -8.26 25.08
C SER A 166 -11.59 -6.95 24.57
N ASP A 167 -12.44 -6.01 24.16
CA ASP A 167 -12.01 -4.74 23.58
C ASP A 167 -11.66 -3.75 24.71
N MET A 168 -12.39 -3.82 25.84
CA MET A 168 -12.04 -3.10 27.07
C MET A 168 -10.65 -3.52 27.58
N ILE A 169 -10.41 -4.83 27.72
CA ILE A 169 -9.14 -5.38 28.23
C ILE A 169 -7.97 -4.96 27.34
N LYS A 170 -8.12 -5.02 26.01
CA LYS A 170 -7.07 -4.59 25.07
C LYS A 170 -6.78 -3.09 25.15
N ALA A 171 -7.82 -2.28 25.35
CA ALA A 171 -7.65 -0.84 25.49
C ALA A 171 -6.89 -0.50 26.78
N ILE A 172 -7.26 -1.13 27.91
CA ILE A 172 -6.56 -0.97 29.19
C ILE A 172 -5.11 -1.45 29.11
N ASP A 173 -4.86 -2.62 28.51
CA ASP A 173 -3.51 -3.14 28.31
C ASP A 173 -2.63 -2.19 27.49
N THR A 174 -3.21 -1.57 26.45
CA THR A 174 -2.50 -0.59 25.62
C THR A 174 -2.20 0.69 26.40
N LEU A 175 -3.13 1.16 27.23
CA LEU A 175 -2.92 2.32 28.11
C LEU A 175 -1.79 2.06 29.12
N ASN A 176 -1.81 0.92 29.80
CA ASN A 176 -0.78 0.54 30.77
C ASN A 176 0.63 0.44 30.12
N LYS A 177 0.72 -0.01 28.85
CA LYS A 177 1.97 0.02 28.07
C LYS A 177 2.43 1.44 27.75
N MET A 178 1.50 2.37 27.51
CA MET A 178 1.80 3.77 27.25
C MET A 178 2.23 4.54 28.50
N GLU A 179 1.78 4.11 29.68
CA GLU A 179 2.15 4.65 31.00
C GLU A 179 3.42 4.03 31.58
N GLY A 180 3.85 2.87 31.04
CA GLY A 180 5.08 2.19 31.46
C GLY A 180 4.90 1.28 32.67
N ASP A 181 3.66 0.89 32.98
CA ASP A 181 3.35 0.00 34.11
C ASP A 181 3.83 -1.44 33.90
N TYR A 182 4.21 -1.79 32.66
CA TYR A 182 4.79 -3.09 32.36
C TYR A 182 6.31 -3.07 32.55
N THR A 183 6.77 -3.87 33.50
CA THR A 183 8.18 -4.21 33.62
C THR A 183 8.48 -5.43 32.74
N SER A 184 9.54 -5.34 31.94
CA SER A 184 10.06 -6.50 31.19
C SER A 184 11.24 -7.09 31.94
N LYS A 185 11.15 -8.38 32.27
CA LYS A 185 12.27 -9.12 32.89
C LYS A 185 13.23 -9.53 31.77
N VAL A 186 14.33 -8.81 31.62
CA VAL A 186 15.40 -9.17 30.69
C VAL A 186 16.36 -10.11 31.41
N GLU A 187 16.31 -11.40 31.09
CA GLU A 187 17.29 -12.38 31.57
C GLU A 187 18.48 -12.45 30.61
N LEU A 188 19.62 -11.91 31.03
CA LEU A 188 20.90 -12.10 30.34
C LEU A 188 21.52 -13.41 30.81
N SER A 189 21.56 -14.40 29.91
CA SER A 189 22.33 -15.62 30.11
C SER A 189 23.70 -15.48 29.44
N GLY A 190 24.70 -15.11 30.23
CA GLY A 190 26.10 -15.05 29.83
C GLY A 190 26.97 -14.88 31.07
N GLU A 191 28.18 -15.45 31.06
CA GLU A 191 29.18 -15.15 32.08
C GLU A 191 29.53 -13.66 31.98
N VAL A 192 29.04 -12.86 32.92
CA VAL A 192 29.60 -11.53 33.14
C VAL A 192 31.04 -11.79 33.58
N LYS A 193 32.03 -11.48 32.73
CA LYS A 193 33.42 -11.36 33.17
C LYS A 193 33.45 -10.22 34.20
N THR A 194 33.24 -10.57 35.46
CA THR A 194 33.00 -9.62 36.57
C THR A 194 34.22 -8.77 36.88
N ASN A 195 35.39 -9.16 36.39
CA ASN A 195 36.61 -8.39 36.54
C ASN A 195 36.98 -7.70 35.21
N PRO A 196 36.62 -6.41 35.04
CA PRO A 196 36.95 -5.62 33.85
C PRO A 196 38.45 -5.34 33.70
N TYR A 197 39.27 -5.79 34.65
CA TYR A 197 40.71 -5.57 34.70
C TYR A 197 41.52 -6.84 34.42
N THR A 198 40.87 -7.90 33.94
CA THR A 198 41.51 -9.22 33.71
C THR A 198 42.65 -9.20 32.70
N ASP A 199 42.64 -8.25 31.77
CA ASP A 199 43.65 -8.11 30.72
C ASP A 199 44.67 -7.00 31.00
N LEU A 200 44.62 -6.36 32.17
CA LEU A 200 45.56 -5.29 32.54
C LEU A 200 46.80 -5.84 33.25
N THR A 201 47.93 -5.25 32.91
CA THR A 201 49.20 -5.51 33.60
C THR A 201 49.22 -4.84 34.98
N THR A 202 50.09 -5.30 35.88
CA THR A 202 50.27 -4.73 37.22
C THR A 202 50.55 -3.22 37.19
N GLU A 203 51.26 -2.75 36.18
CA GLU A 203 51.62 -1.34 36.03
C GLU A 203 50.41 -0.48 35.62
N GLU A 204 49.59 -1.00 34.71
CA GLU A 204 48.34 -0.34 34.29
C GLU A 204 47.32 -0.30 35.42
N LEU A 205 47.27 -1.34 36.26
CA LEU A 205 46.48 -1.37 37.49
C LEU A 205 46.95 -0.32 38.50
N ARG A 206 48.27 -0.16 38.70
CA ARG A 206 48.85 0.86 39.59
C ARG A 206 48.53 2.27 39.13
N ARG A 207 48.63 2.53 37.82
CA ARG A 207 48.27 3.83 37.22
C ARG A 207 46.79 4.14 37.39
N LEU A 208 45.91 3.16 37.21
CA LEU A 208 44.47 3.32 37.45
C LEU A 208 44.16 3.56 38.94
N ALA A 209 44.91 2.93 39.85
CA ALA A 209 44.79 3.14 41.28
C ALA A 209 45.48 4.45 41.76
N ASN A 210 46.07 5.22 40.84
CA ASN A 210 46.78 6.47 41.11
C ASN A 210 47.87 6.32 42.19
N VAL A 211 48.50 5.15 42.24
CA VAL A 211 49.60 4.87 43.16
C VAL A 211 50.87 5.48 42.56
N PRO A 212 51.63 6.30 43.31
CA PRO A 212 52.91 6.84 42.84
C PRO A 212 53.84 5.69 42.42
N GLU A 213 54.51 5.83 41.28
CA GLU A 213 55.61 4.93 40.91
C GLU A 213 56.76 5.22 41.90
N ASP A 214 56.82 4.49 43.01
CA ASP A 214 57.99 4.51 43.90
C ASP A 214 59.19 3.96 43.11
N GLY A 215 60.23 4.79 42.98
CA GLY A 215 61.52 4.42 42.39
C GLY A 215 62.33 3.46 43.24
#